data_AF-D5GYX5-F1
#
_entry.id   AF-D5GYX5-F1
#
_cell.length_a   1.000
_cell.length_b   1.000
_cell.length_c   1.000
_cell.angle_alpha   90.00
_cell.angle_beta   90.00
_cell.angle_gamma   90.00
#
_symmetry.space_group_name_H-M   'P 1'
#
loop_
_entity.id
_entity.type
_entity.pdbx_description
1 polymer ?
#
loop_
_entity_poly.entity_id
_entity_poly.type
_entity_poly.pdbx_seq_one_letter_code
_entity_poly.pdbx_strand_id
1 'polypeptide(L)'
;MEYPGLIMIDASGFLQKKHPLDRYNELTEDVSHEVGHQWFYGTVGSDEYMEPWLDEGLTNLLENGVYDLTYTKSKSYCAKLMHSKFYTRKNVKRANKILKENANQFINKNQKANYINYPVNNPPKGVDTEDMAYELGMDFPAILKVAIGETKFFDALHDYYQTYYLKQATAQDFLNIIRKYDNSKKVNNVINKFIDP
;
A
#
# COMPACT_ATOMS: atom_id res chain seq x y z
N MET A 1 9.07 6.52 -11.15
CA MET A 1 10.25 5.66 -11.34
C MET A 1 11.23 5.89 -10.21
N GLU A 2 11.52 4.81 -9.51
CA GLU A 2 11.90 4.76 -8.11
C GLU A 2 13.39 4.47 -7.92
N TYR A 3 14.23 4.78 -8.92
CA TYR A 3 15.65 4.44 -8.90
C TYR A 3 16.29 4.81 -7.55
N PRO A 4 17.10 3.91 -6.96
CA PRO A 4 17.72 4.17 -5.67
C PRO A 4 18.50 5.48 -5.64
N GLY A 5 18.04 6.44 -4.84
CA GLY A 5 18.65 7.77 -4.72
C GLY A 5 18.36 8.76 -5.85
N LEU A 6 17.55 8.41 -6.86
CA LEU A 6 17.09 9.30 -7.93
C LEU A 6 15.64 8.99 -8.33
N ILE A 7 14.69 9.60 -7.62
CA ILE A 7 13.27 9.50 -7.98
C ILE A 7 12.96 10.41 -9.18
N MET A 8 12.33 9.85 -10.19
CA MET A 8 11.83 10.57 -11.36
C MET A 8 10.31 10.55 -11.37
N ILE A 9 9.72 11.74 -11.35
CA ILE A 9 8.27 11.97 -11.39
C ILE A 9 7.90 12.52 -12.76
N ASP A 10 6.82 11.99 -13.35
CA ASP A 10 6.31 12.52 -14.61
C ASP A 10 5.81 13.96 -14.44
N ALA A 11 6.16 14.81 -15.41
CA ALA A 11 5.81 16.21 -15.34
C ALA A 11 4.34 16.50 -15.66
N SER A 12 3.63 15.55 -16.29
CA SER A 12 2.28 15.80 -16.78
C SER A 12 1.27 16.05 -15.65
N GLY A 13 1.43 15.41 -14.49
CA GLY A 13 0.57 15.62 -13.31
C GLY A 13 0.49 17.08 -12.85
N PHE A 14 1.59 17.83 -12.96
CA PHE A 14 1.63 19.24 -12.52
C PHE A 14 1.67 20.28 -13.66
N LEU A 15 2.06 19.87 -14.88
CA LEU A 15 2.06 20.75 -16.06
C LEU A 15 0.69 20.85 -16.75
N GLN A 16 -0.18 19.85 -16.57
CA GLN A 16 -1.54 19.91 -17.12
C GLN A 16 -2.39 20.98 -16.41
N LYS A 17 -3.37 21.53 -17.14
CA LYS A 17 -4.36 22.48 -16.58
C LYS A 17 -5.40 21.74 -15.73
N LYS A 18 -5.01 21.31 -14.53
CA LYS A 18 -5.90 20.74 -13.50
C LYS A 18 -6.16 21.73 -12.37
N HIS A 19 -7.22 21.49 -11.60
CA HIS A 19 -7.46 22.29 -10.39
C HIS A 19 -6.25 22.18 -9.45
N PRO A 20 -5.74 23.26 -8.84
CA PRO A 20 -4.46 23.21 -8.14
C PRO A 20 -4.42 22.27 -6.93
N LEU A 21 -5.56 21.96 -6.30
CA LEU A 21 -5.61 20.94 -5.24
C LEU A 21 -5.36 19.54 -5.81
N ASP A 22 -5.90 19.26 -7.00
CA ASP A 22 -5.76 17.95 -7.66
C ASP A 22 -4.29 17.75 -8.07
N ARG A 23 -3.66 18.79 -8.66
CA ARG A 23 -2.22 18.77 -8.97
C ARG A 23 -1.34 18.57 -7.75
N TYR A 24 -1.71 19.18 -6.62
CA TYR A 24 -0.96 19.01 -5.38
C TYR A 24 -1.08 17.56 -4.88
N ASN A 25 -2.30 17.01 -4.87
CA ASN A 25 -2.54 15.64 -4.40
C ASN A 25 -1.79 14.64 -5.27
N GLU A 26 -1.97 14.67 -6.59
CA GLU A 26 -1.29 13.78 -7.54
C GLU A 26 0.23 13.83 -7.37
N LEU A 27 0.83 15.03 -7.32
CA LEU A 27 2.27 15.16 -7.10
C LEU A 27 2.72 14.59 -5.76
N THR A 28 1.95 14.81 -4.69
CA THR A 28 2.33 14.27 -3.38
C THR A 28 2.13 12.76 -3.27
N GLU A 29 1.12 12.23 -3.96
CA GLU A 29 0.84 10.80 -4.09
C GLU A 29 2.02 10.13 -4.82
N ASP A 30 2.33 10.56 -6.06
CA ASP A 30 3.47 10.07 -6.84
C ASP A 30 4.78 10.14 -6.05
N VAL A 31 5.10 11.31 -5.47
CA VAL A 31 6.35 11.47 -4.70
C VAL A 31 6.37 10.53 -3.49
N SER A 32 5.25 10.37 -2.79
CA SER A 32 5.22 9.52 -1.60
C SER A 32 5.32 8.02 -1.92
N HIS A 33 4.71 7.58 -3.03
CA HIS A 33 4.80 6.22 -3.57
C HIS A 33 6.26 5.86 -3.86
N GLU A 34 6.91 6.70 -4.65
CA GLU A 34 8.29 6.54 -5.13
C GLU A 34 9.33 6.65 -4.00
N VAL A 35 9.02 7.46 -2.97
CA VAL A 35 9.80 7.49 -1.73
C VAL A 35 9.62 6.20 -0.93
N GLY A 36 8.42 5.60 -0.94
CA GLY A 36 8.16 4.30 -0.34
C GLY A 36 9.08 3.21 -0.90
N HIS A 37 9.32 3.25 -2.21
CA HIS A 37 10.22 2.32 -2.89
C HIS A 37 11.70 2.45 -2.45
N GLN A 38 12.08 3.49 -1.69
CA GLN A 38 13.45 3.56 -1.16
C GLN A 38 13.68 2.53 -0.03
N TRP A 39 12.61 2.04 0.61
CA TRP A 39 12.66 0.96 1.59
C TRP A 39 12.31 -0.40 0.99
N PHE A 40 11.16 -0.50 0.34
CA PHE A 40 10.67 -1.71 -0.33
C PHE A 40 11.02 -1.62 -1.81
N TYR A 41 11.54 -2.66 -2.44
CA TYR A 41 12.35 -2.65 -3.68
C TYR A 41 13.77 -2.08 -3.53
N GLY A 42 13.92 -0.80 -3.17
CA GLY A 42 15.23 -0.14 -3.20
C GLY A 42 16.25 -0.69 -2.18
N THR A 43 15.80 -1.03 -0.97
CA THR A 43 16.67 -1.62 0.07
C THR A 43 16.35 -3.10 0.31
N VAL A 44 15.07 -3.45 0.39
CA VAL A 44 14.59 -4.83 0.40
C VAL A 44 14.03 -5.12 -0.98
N GLY A 45 14.81 -5.82 -1.81
CA GLY A 45 14.40 -6.15 -3.17
C GLY A 45 13.23 -7.12 -3.20
N SER A 46 12.46 -7.06 -4.28
CA SER A 46 11.40 -8.00 -4.66
C SER A 46 11.55 -8.31 -6.16
N ASP A 47 10.90 -9.38 -6.62
CA ASP A 47 10.76 -9.62 -8.06
C ASP A 47 9.46 -8.99 -8.54
N GLU A 48 9.52 -7.75 -9.03
CA GLU A 48 8.36 -6.96 -9.46
C GLU A 48 7.56 -7.63 -10.57
N TYR A 49 8.18 -8.54 -11.32
CA TYR A 49 7.55 -9.25 -12.40
C TYR A 49 6.81 -10.51 -11.92
N MET A 50 7.38 -11.22 -10.94
CA MET A 50 6.81 -12.44 -10.38
C MET A 50 5.82 -12.18 -9.24
N GLU A 51 6.05 -11.12 -8.47
CA GLU A 51 5.31 -10.77 -7.25
C GLU A 51 5.05 -9.24 -7.18
N PRO A 52 4.40 -8.64 -8.20
CA PRO A 52 4.28 -7.18 -8.33
C PRO A 52 3.63 -6.51 -7.12
N TRP A 53 2.66 -7.17 -6.47
CA TRP A 53 1.99 -6.63 -5.29
C TRP A 53 2.93 -6.38 -4.10
N LEU A 54 4.03 -7.16 -3.99
CA LEU A 54 4.98 -7.03 -2.89
C LEU A 54 5.80 -5.74 -3.04
N ASP A 55 5.94 -5.26 -4.27
CA ASP A 55 6.53 -3.97 -4.57
C ASP A 55 5.47 -2.86 -4.52
N GLU A 56 4.64 -2.76 -5.56
CA GLU A 56 3.67 -1.68 -5.78
C GLU A 56 2.59 -1.60 -4.70
N GLY A 57 2.07 -2.76 -4.27
CA GLY A 57 1.02 -2.80 -3.26
C GLY A 57 1.51 -2.37 -1.88
N LEU A 58 2.76 -2.68 -1.52
CA LEU A 58 3.37 -2.19 -0.27
C LEU A 58 3.61 -0.68 -0.32
N THR A 59 4.02 -0.13 -1.46
CA THR A 59 4.26 1.31 -1.61
C THR A 59 2.96 2.12 -1.69
N ASN A 60 1.93 1.61 -2.36
CA ASN A 60 0.58 2.20 -2.29
C ASN A 60 0.02 2.20 -0.86
N LEU A 61 0.32 1.18 -0.03
CA LEU A 61 -0.07 1.21 1.38
C LEU A 61 0.59 2.38 2.12
N LEU A 62 1.86 2.70 1.81
CA LEU A 62 2.56 3.83 2.42
C LEU A 62 2.00 5.17 1.92
N GLU A 63 1.77 5.29 0.63
CA GLU A 63 1.16 6.45 -0.03
C GLU A 63 -0.26 6.69 0.51
N ASN A 64 -1.20 5.83 0.15
CA ASN A 64 -2.62 6.01 0.47
C ASN A 64 -2.92 5.71 1.94
N GLY A 65 -2.42 4.58 2.42
CA GLY A 65 -2.75 4.03 3.73
C GLY A 65 -2.07 4.72 4.92
N VAL A 66 -0.98 5.46 4.68
CA VAL A 66 -0.21 6.16 5.73
C VAL A 66 -0.10 7.65 5.45
N TYR A 67 0.47 8.07 4.32
CA TYR A 67 0.68 9.49 4.03
C TYR A 67 -0.67 10.21 3.91
N ASP A 68 -1.55 9.68 3.06
CA ASP A 68 -2.78 10.38 2.68
C ASP A 68 -3.87 10.35 3.78
N LEU A 69 -3.87 9.27 4.56
CA LEU A 69 -4.69 9.12 5.76
C LEU A 69 -4.09 9.75 7.02
N THR A 70 -2.97 10.47 6.91
CA THR A 70 -2.40 11.25 8.01
C THR A 70 -2.68 12.74 7.82
N TYR A 71 -3.10 13.39 8.91
CA TYR A 71 -3.24 14.85 8.89
C TYR A 71 -1.86 15.52 8.89
N THR A 72 -1.54 16.25 7.83
CA THR A 72 -0.30 17.03 7.72
C THR A 72 -0.58 18.53 7.71
N LYS A 73 0.37 19.32 8.24
CA LYS A 73 0.28 20.79 8.21
C LYS A 73 0.37 21.31 6.77
N SER A 74 1.16 20.67 5.91
CA SER A 74 1.35 21.04 4.50
C SER A 74 0.08 20.86 3.69
N LYS A 75 -0.54 19.66 3.70
CA LYS A 75 -1.81 19.40 2.98
C LYS A 75 -2.95 20.28 3.53
N SER A 76 -2.95 20.58 4.83
CA SER A 76 -3.88 21.56 5.43
C SER A 76 -3.66 23.00 4.95
N TYR A 77 -2.40 23.42 4.79
CA TYR A 77 -2.08 24.75 4.26
C TYR A 77 -2.51 24.88 2.80
N CYS A 78 -2.21 23.88 1.96
CA CYS A 78 -2.66 23.84 0.57
C CYS A 78 -4.20 23.84 0.47
N ALA A 79 -4.88 23.02 1.25
CA ALA A 79 -6.35 23.03 1.29
C ALA A 79 -6.93 24.41 1.64
N LYS A 80 -6.31 25.15 2.57
CA LYS A 80 -6.72 26.52 2.92
C LYS A 80 -6.49 27.52 1.79
N LEU A 81 -5.33 27.48 1.14
CA LEU A 81 -5.04 28.32 -0.03
C LEU A 81 -6.04 28.07 -1.16
N MET A 82 -6.49 26.83 -1.29
CA MET A 82 -7.47 26.39 -2.28
C MET A 82 -8.92 26.51 -1.83
N HIS A 83 -9.19 27.14 -0.67
CA HIS A 83 -10.52 27.27 -0.07
C HIS A 83 -11.29 25.94 0.10
N SER A 84 -10.58 24.82 0.17
CA SER A 84 -11.16 23.49 0.39
C SER A 84 -11.49 23.26 1.86
N LYS A 85 -12.74 22.84 2.12
CA LYS A 85 -13.24 22.49 3.46
C LYS A 85 -13.16 20.98 3.74
N PHE A 86 -12.68 20.18 2.78
CA PHE A 86 -12.70 18.73 2.88
C PHE A 86 -11.53 18.17 3.68
N TYR A 87 -10.34 18.79 3.61
CA TYR A 87 -9.17 18.30 4.36
C TYR A 87 -9.13 18.88 5.78
N THR A 88 -9.67 18.12 6.74
CA THR A 88 -9.67 18.46 8.17
C THR A 88 -9.30 17.24 9.01
N ARG A 89 -8.78 17.45 10.23
CA ARG A 89 -8.53 16.34 11.18
C ARG A 89 -9.76 15.46 11.39
N LYS A 90 -10.95 16.06 11.44
CA LYS A 90 -12.22 15.33 11.61
C LYS A 90 -12.51 14.42 10.42
N ASN A 91 -12.31 14.91 9.20
CA ASN A 91 -12.58 14.13 7.99
C ASN A 91 -11.53 13.03 7.79
N VAL A 92 -10.24 13.30 8.05
CA VAL A 92 -9.19 12.28 8.04
C VAL A 92 -9.48 11.17 9.06
N LYS A 93 -9.89 11.53 10.29
CA LYS A 93 -10.29 10.55 11.31
C LYS A 93 -11.51 9.73 10.87
N ARG A 94 -12.47 10.36 10.20
CA ARG A 94 -13.66 9.68 9.66
C ARG A 94 -13.28 8.71 8.54
N ALA A 95 -12.40 9.11 7.61
CA ALA A 95 -11.92 8.25 6.53
C ALA A 95 -11.22 7.00 7.08
N ASN A 96 -10.28 7.18 8.02
CA ASN A 96 -9.63 6.07 8.71
C ASN A 96 -10.62 5.12 9.41
N LYS A 97 -11.67 5.66 10.04
CA LYS A 97 -12.71 4.85 10.66
C LYS A 97 -13.47 4.00 9.63
N ILE A 98 -13.88 4.60 8.51
CA ILE A 98 -14.61 3.89 7.44
C ILE A 98 -13.74 2.78 6.84
N LEU A 99 -12.47 3.06 6.54
CA LEU A 99 -11.55 2.06 6.00
C LEU A 99 -11.36 0.88 6.97
N LYS A 100 -11.19 1.17 8.26
CA LYS A 100 -11.12 0.13 9.29
C LYS A 100 -12.41 -0.69 9.39
N GLU A 101 -13.57 -0.06 9.27
CA GLU A 101 -14.87 -0.75 9.25
C GLU A 101 -15.00 -1.65 8.02
N ASN A 102 -14.62 -1.17 6.83
CA ASN A 102 -14.62 -1.94 5.59
C ASN A 102 -13.67 -3.14 5.66
N ALA A 103 -12.44 -2.95 6.15
CA ALA A 103 -11.49 -4.03 6.37
C ALA A 103 -12.04 -5.08 7.36
N ASN A 104 -12.69 -4.65 8.46
CA ASN A 104 -13.32 -5.59 9.38
C ASN A 104 -14.48 -6.36 8.73
N GLN A 105 -15.27 -5.72 7.86
CA GLN A 105 -16.30 -6.44 7.10
C GLN A 105 -15.67 -7.47 6.16
N PHE A 106 -14.61 -7.11 5.44
CA PHE A 106 -13.86 -8.01 4.55
C PHE A 106 -13.32 -9.22 5.31
N ILE A 107 -12.70 -9.00 6.48
CA ILE A 107 -12.13 -10.06 7.33
C ILE A 107 -13.20 -11.08 7.71
N ASN A 108 -14.38 -10.61 8.13
CA ASN A 108 -15.43 -11.44 8.72
C ASN A 108 -16.42 -12.05 7.70
N LYS A 109 -16.52 -11.49 6.49
CA LYS A 109 -17.40 -12.04 5.45
C LYS A 109 -16.73 -13.22 4.73
N ASN A 110 -17.55 -14.21 4.36
CA ASN A 110 -17.14 -15.23 3.41
C ASN A 110 -17.39 -14.69 2.00
N GLN A 111 -16.34 -14.54 1.21
CA GLN A 111 -16.40 -13.96 -0.12
C GLN A 111 -15.33 -14.59 -1.00
N LYS A 112 -15.44 -14.38 -2.31
CA LYS A 112 -14.48 -14.89 -3.28
C LYS A 112 -13.08 -14.32 -3.00
N ALA A 113 -12.05 -15.13 -3.20
CA ALA A 113 -10.66 -14.69 -3.14
C ALA A 113 -10.32 -13.81 -4.36
N ASN A 114 -9.47 -12.81 -4.13
CA ASN A 114 -8.89 -11.93 -5.12
C ASN A 114 -7.38 -12.12 -5.06
N TYR A 115 -6.89 -13.11 -5.80
CA TYR A 115 -5.48 -13.50 -5.73
C TYR A 115 -4.57 -12.47 -6.40
N ILE A 116 -3.44 -12.18 -5.75
CA ILE A 116 -2.48 -11.15 -6.18
C ILE A 116 -1.06 -11.66 -6.45
N ASN A 117 -0.80 -12.93 -6.18
CA ASN A 117 0.52 -13.55 -6.30
C ASN A 117 0.73 -14.24 -7.65
N TYR A 118 0.34 -13.59 -8.75
CA TYR A 118 0.60 -14.10 -10.10
C TYR A 118 1.70 -13.30 -10.81
N PRO A 119 2.50 -13.94 -11.66
CA PRO A 119 3.45 -13.24 -12.49
C PRO A 119 2.74 -12.44 -13.59
N VAL A 120 3.26 -11.25 -13.90
CA VAL A 120 2.64 -10.29 -14.83
C VAL A 120 2.57 -10.83 -16.27
N ASN A 121 3.41 -11.80 -16.62
CA ASN A 121 3.50 -12.33 -18.00
C ASN A 121 2.64 -13.54 -18.30
N ASN A 122 2.08 -14.16 -17.27
CA ASN A 122 1.21 -15.29 -17.43
C ASN A 122 0.07 -15.24 -16.40
N PRO A 123 -0.67 -14.12 -16.33
CA PRO A 123 -1.78 -14.02 -15.40
C PRO A 123 -2.92 -14.94 -15.84
N PRO A 124 -3.70 -15.50 -14.90
CA PRO A 124 -4.93 -16.21 -15.23
C PRO A 124 -5.88 -15.34 -16.07
N LYS A 125 -6.69 -15.99 -16.91
CA LYS A 125 -7.65 -15.27 -17.78
C LYS A 125 -8.59 -14.39 -16.96
N GLY A 126 -8.61 -13.10 -17.27
CA GLY A 126 -9.49 -12.11 -16.64
C GLY A 126 -8.92 -11.47 -15.37
N VAL A 127 -7.65 -11.75 -15.04
CA VAL A 127 -6.89 -10.98 -14.05
C VAL A 127 -6.38 -9.71 -14.71
N ASP A 128 -6.66 -8.57 -14.08
CA ASP A 128 -6.06 -7.29 -14.41
C ASP A 128 -4.76 -7.17 -13.61
N THR A 129 -3.62 -7.16 -14.30
CA THR A 129 -2.30 -7.15 -13.66
C THR A 129 -1.96 -5.81 -13.02
N GLU A 130 -2.58 -4.73 -13.47
CA GLU A 130 -2.40 -3.40 -12.87
C GLU A 130 -3.16 -3.36 -11.53
N ASP A 131 -4.45 -3.69 -11.55
CA ASP A 131 -5.25 -3.81 -10.32
C ASP A 131 -4.61 -4.77 -9.30
N MET A 132 -4.10 -5.90 -9.78
CA MET A 132 -3.38 -6.90 -8.97
C MET A 132 -2.13 -6.34 -8.27
N ALA A 133 -1.36 -5.50 -8.98
CA ALA A 133 -0.14 -4.89 -8.47
C ALA A 133 -0.45 -3.75 -7.49
N TYR A 134 -1.40 -2.89 -7.84
CA TYR A 134 -1.66 -1.62 -7.15
C TYR A 134 -2.85 -1.70 -6.18
N GLU A 135 -4.10 -1.61 -6.65
CA GLU A 135 -5.27 -1.45 -5.75
C GLU A 135 -5.54 -2.72 -4.90
N LEU A 136 -5.68 -3.89 -5.54
CA LEU A 136 -5.80 -5.17 -4.82
C LEU A 136 -4.51 -5.51 -4.07
N GLY A 137 -3.35 -5.14 -4.64
CA GLY A 137 -2.05 -5.30 -4.02
C GLY A 137 -1.92 -4.54 -2.70
N MET A 138 -2.47 -3.33 -2.62
CA MET A 138 -2.56 -2.49 -1.42
C MET A 138 -3.60 -2.98 -0.42
N ASP A 139 -4.76 -3.45 -0.91
CA ASP A 139 -5.85 -3.94 -0.06
C ASP A 139 -5.37 -5.07 0.86
N PHE A 140 -4.53 -5.97 0.37
CA PHE A 140 -3.98 -7.07 1.16
C PHE A 140 -3.23 -6.61 2.42
N PRO A 141 -2.11 -5.86 2.34
CA PRO A 141 -1.38 -5.38 3.51
C PRO A 141 -2.20 -4.38 4.34
N ALA A 142 -3.12 -3.60 3.74
CA ALA A 142 -4.04 -2.73 4.49
C ALA A 142 -5.00 -3.53 5.39
N ILE A 143 -5.57 -4.62 4.89
CA ILE A 143 -6.46 -5.50 5.64
C ILE A 143 -5.66 -6.33 6.66
N LEU A 144 -4.45 -6.78 6.32
CA LEU A 144 -3.54 -7.41 7.28
C LEU A 144 -3.23 -6.48 8.46
N LYS A 145 -2.96 -5.20 8.21
CA LYS A 145 -2.72 -4.19 9.27
C LYS A 145 -3.89 -4.12 10.26
N VAL A 146 -5.13 -4.21 9.77
CA VAL A 146 -6.33 -4.25 10.63
C VAL A 146 -6.47 -5.60 11.34
N ALA A 147 -6.20 -6.71 10.64
CA ALA A 147 -6.34 -8.05 11.20
C ALA A 147 -5.33 -8.32 12.33
N ILE A 148 -4.06 -7.99 12.12
CA ILE A 148 -2.95 -8.21 13.06
C ILE A 148 -2.94 -7.14 14.16
N GLY A 149 -3.39 -5.93 13.83
CA GLY A 149 -3.29 -4.75 14.67
C GLY A 149 -2.08 -3.89 14.26
N GLU A 150 -2.29 -2.58 14.24
CA GLU A 150 -1.38 -1.60 13.64
C GLU A 150 0.04 -1.65 14.20
N THR A 151 0.19 -1.67 15.53
CA THR A 151 1.51 -1.74 16.18
C THR A 151 2.29 -2.99 15.75
N LYS A 152 1.66 -4.17 15.84
CA LYS A 152 2.29 -5.43 15.45
C LYS A 152 2.61 -5.49 13.96
N PHE A 153 1.75 -4.91 13.12
CA PHE A 153 1.99 -4.86 11.69
C PHE A 153 3.22 -4.02 11.35
N PHE A 154 3.37 -2.83 11.96
CA PHE A 154 4.56 -2.02 11.74
C PHE A 154 5.83 -2.62 12.38
N ASP A 155 5.70 -3.29 13.52
CA ASP A 155 6.81 -4.07 14.08
C ASP A 155 7.23 -5.20 13.13
N ALA A 156 6.27 -5.87 12.48
CA ALA A 156 6.54 -6.89 11.47
C ALA A 156 7.21 -6.31 10.21
N LEU A 157 6.76 -5.14 9.71
CA LEU A 157 7.44 -4.47 8.60
C LEU A 157 8.87 -4.05 8.96
N HIS A 158 9.11 -3.63 10.20
CA HIS A 158 10.45 -3.33 10.67
C HIS A 158 11.34 -4.59 10.70
N ASP A 159 10.82 -5.71 11.21
CA ASP A 159 11.52 -6.99 11.23
C ASP A 159 11.78 -7.53 9.81
N TYR A 160 10.82 -7.40 8.91
CA TYR A 160 10.98 -7.70 7.48
C TYR A 160 12.12 -6.89 6.88
N TYR A 161 12.12 -5.56 7.10
CA TYR A 161 13.19 -4.68 6.63
C TYR A 161 14.56 -5.08 7.16
N GLN A 162 14.70 -5.32 8.46
CA GLN A 162 15.97 -5.70 9.06
C GLN A 162 16.45 -7.09 8.59
N THR A 163 15.52 -8.03 8.42
CA THR A 163 15.85 -9.42 8.02
C THR A 163 16.36 -9.48 6.58
N TYR A 164 15.76 -8.68 5.70
CA TYR A 164 16.04 -8.69 4.25
C TYR A 164 16.78 -7.43 3.77
N TYR A 165 17.40 -6.69 4.68
CA TYR A 165 18.23 -5.53 4.34
C TYR A 165 19.30 -5.88 3.30
N LEU A 166 19.27 -5.21 2.14
CA LEU A 166 20.13 -5.46 0.98
C LEU A 166 20.05 -6.90 0.44
N LYS A 167 18.88 -7.52 0.56
CA LYS A 167 18.54 -8.83 -0.02
C LYS A 167 17.27 -8.72 -0.84
N GLN A 168 17.04 -9.72 -1.68
CA GLN A 168 15.75 -9.94 -2.32
C GLN A 168 14.90 -10.86 -1.42
N ALA A 169 13.65 -10.48 -1.19
CA ALA A 169 12.67 -11.23 -0.42
C ALA A 169 11.50 -11.66 -1.31
N THR A 170 10.93 -12.81 -1.01
CA THR A 170 9.74 -13.34 -1.69
C THR A 170 8.45 -13.00 -0.96
N ALA A 171 7.29 -13.22 -1.58
CA ALA A 171 6.00 -13.17 -0.91
C ALA A 171 5.96 -14.16 0.27
N GLN A 172 6.53 -15.35 0.12
CA GLN A 172 6.58 -16.34 1.20
C GLN A 172 7.42 -15.84 2.38
N ASP A 173 8.53 -15.15 2.13
CA ASP A 173 9.36 -14.52 3.16
C ASP A 173 8.60 -13.45 3.95
N PHE A 174 7.87 -12.58 3.25
CA PHE A 174 6.98 -11.60 3.87
C PHE A 174 5.92 -12.29 4.74
N LEU A 175 5.24 -13.31 4.20
CA LEU A 175 4.21 -14.06 4.92
C LEU A 175 4.78 -14.78 6.16
N ASN A 176 6.03 -15.26 6.11
CA ASN A 176 6.71 -15.87 7.26
C ASN A 176 6.92 -14.84 8.38
N ILE A 177 7.34 -13.61 8.04
CA ILE A 177 7.45 -12.51 9.02
C ILE A 177 6.08 -12.17 9.59
N ILE A 178 5.05 -12.03 8.75
CA ILE A 178 3.69 -11.76 9.23
C ILE A 178 3.21 -12.82 10.23
N ARG A 179 3.40 -14.11 9.91
CA ARG A 179 2.99 -15.22 10.78
C ARG A 179 3.83 -15.30 12.07
N LYS A 180 5.06 -14.78 12.10
CA LYS A 180 5.85 -14.63 13.34
C LYS A 180 5.15 -13.70 14.34
N TYR A 181 4.43 -12.68 13.87
CA TYR A 181 3.74 -11.70 14.72
C TYR A 181 2.29 -12.07 15.04
N ASP A 182 1.59 -12.73 14.13
CA ASP A 182 0.25 -13.27 14.35
C ASP A 182 -0.07 -14.41 13.35
N ASN A 183 -0.05 -15.65 13.84
CA ASN A 183 -0.44 -16.84 13.08
C ASN A 183 -1.88 -17.31 13.37
N SER A 184 -2.77 -16.41 13.81
CA SER A 184 -4.14 -16.77 14.12
C SER A 184 -4.93 -17.20 12.88
N LYS A 185 -6.04 -17.91 13.11
CA LYS A 185 -7.01 -18.26 12.04
C LYS A 185 -7.50 -17.02 11.29
N LYS A 186 -7.67 -15.90 12.00
CA LYS A 186 -8.12 -14.63 11.42
C LYS A 186 -7.12 -14.10 10.38
N VAL A 187 -5.83 -14.09 10.71
CA VAL A 187 -4.78 -13.60 9.80
C VAL A 187 -4.61 -14.54 8.61
N ASN A 188 -4.55 -15.85 8.85
CA ASN A 188 -4.46 -16.81 7.74
C ASN A 188 -5.70 -16.80 6.85
N ASN A 189 -6.89 -16.50 7.37
CA ASN A 189 -8.09 -16.30 6.54
C ASN A 189 -7.96 -15.07 5.62
N VAL A 190 -7.28 -14.01 6.05
CA VAL A 190 -6.97 -12.87 5.17
C VAL A 190 -5.97 -13.28 4.10
N ILE A 191 -4.87 -13.93 4.50
CA ILE A 191 -3.84 -14.43 3.57
C ILE A 191 -4.48 -15.29 2.48
N ASN A 192 -5.32 -16.26 2.83
CA ASN A 192 -5.94 -17.17 1.86
C ASN A 192 -6.97 -16.49 0.92
N LYS A 193 -7.37 -15.24 1.20
CA LYS A 193 -8.24 -14.45 0.31
C LYS A 193 -7.44 -13.70 -0.76
N PHE A 194 -6.12 -13.57 -0.59
CA PHE A 194 -5.23 -12.81 -1.48
C PHE A 194 -4.08 -13.64 -2.06
N ILE A 195 -3.68 -14.72 -1.40
CA ILE A 195 -2.59 -15.59 -1.84
C ILE A 195 -3.17 -16.91 -2.30
N ASP A 196 -2.99 -17.20 -3.59
CA ASP A 196 -3.34 -18.49 -4.19
C ASP A 196 -2.44 -19.59 -3.59
N PRO A 197 -2.99 -20.73 -3.12
CA PRO A 197 -2.24 -21.76 -2.40
C PRO A 197 -1.14 -22.49 -3.18
#